data_AF-A0A3L8BBC1-F1
#
_entry.id   AF-A0A3L8BBC1-F1
#
_cell.length_a   1.000
_cell.length_b   1.000
_cell.length_c   1.000
_cell.angle_alpha   90.00
_cell.angle_beta   90.00
_cell.angle_gamma   90.00
#
_symmetry.space_group_name_H-M   'P 1'
#
loop_
_entity.id
_entity.type
_entity.pdbx_description
1 polymer ?
#
loop_
_entity_poly.entity_id
_entity_poly.type
_entity_poly.pdbx_seq_one_letter_code
_entity_poly.pdbx_strand_id
1 'polypeptide(L)'
;MARNPVFQFPDRAQISPGFTGPRVAAIHGFMGRVLMQRHLLRWLRESGHRDTTMYGYFHAHTAIADDLCEAAANGRKVVIVGYSQGGFQAMKVARELRRRNTQVALLVTIAAGGLGRAFPGRWGFDLRRVPGNVDRCLNFFSEGDLLGEDKIRQWNLARPVQAGQQIENHCFPKSEQLSHVRLVTCYPESRVHPSVRGVLLDRLRAELEPMYTP
;
A
#
# COMPACT_ATOMS: atom_id res chain seq x y z
N MET A 1 -5.22 1.67 34.62
CA MET A 1 -6.18 1.06 33.69
C MET A 1 -5.59 1.10 32.29
N ALA A 2 -5.09 -0.03 31.78
CA ALA A 2 -4.60 -0.11 30.42
C ALA A 2 -5.78 0.05 29.46
N ARG A 3 -5.73 1.04 28.56
CA ARG A 3 -6.66 1.09 27.44
C ARG A 3 -6.48 -0.23 26.68
N ASN A 4 -7.56 -1.01 26.59
CA ASN A 4 -7.72 -2.10 25.63
C ASN A 4 -7.07 -1.72 24.29
N PRO A 5 -6.50 -2.65 23.50
CA PRO A 5 -6.14 -2.36 22.12
C PRO A 5 -7.44 -2.03 21.37
N VAL A 6 -7.76 -0.73 21.41
CA VAL A 6 -8.99 -0.08 20.99
C VAL A 6 -9.31 -0.56 19.58
N PHE A 7 -10.56 -0.97 19.33
CA PHE A 7 -11.12 -1.07 17.99
C PHE A 7 -10.72 0.17 17.19
N GLN A 8 -9.66 0.07 16.38
CA GLN A 8 -9.19 1.22 15.62
C GLN A 8 -10.07 1.27 14.38
N PHE A 9 -11.05 2.16 14.38
CA PHE A 9 -11.90 2.32 13.20
C PHE A 9 -11.06 2.77 12.00
N PRO A 10 -11.43 2.34 10.78
CA PRO A 10 -10.87 2.88 9.55
C PRO A 10 -11.04 4.40 9.51
N ASP A 11 -10.03 5.12 9.03
CA ASP A 11 -10.15 6.54 8.71
C ASP A 11 -10.83 6.62 7.33
N ARG A 12 -12.16 6.59 7.34
CA ARG A 12 -12.98 6.58 6.12
C ARG A 12 -12.93 7.94 5.43
N ALA A 13 -12.82 7.90 4.11
CA ALA A 13 -13.00 9.09 3.29
C ALA A 13 -14.46 9.56 3.35
N GLN A 14 -14.67 10.87 3.33
CA GLN A 14 -15.96 11.48 3.02
C GLN A 14 -15.95 11.87 1.55
N ILE A 15 -16.84 11.26 0.76
CA ILE A 15 -16.94 11.50 -0.68
C ILE A 15 -18.33 12.02 -1.02
N SER A 16 -18.40 12.92 -1.99
CA SER A 16 -19.68 13.39 -2.51
C SER A 16 -20.38 12.26 -3.30
N PRO A 17 -21.72 12.26 -3.36
CA PRO A 17 -22.45 11.47 -4.35
C PRO A 17 -21.88 11.74 -5.76
N GLY A 18 -21.67 10.68 -6.55
CA GLY A 18 -21.14 10.78 -7.91
C GLY A 18 -19.61 10.86 -8.06
N PHE A 19 -18.83 10.63 -6.99
CA PHE A 19 -17.37 10.55 -7.13
C PHE A 19 -16.93 9.35 -8.01
N THR A 20 -16.24 9.62 -9.13
CA THR A 20 -15.86 8.62 -10.16
C THR A 20 -14.40 8.13 -10.08
N GLY A 21 -13.59 8.68 -9.16
CA GLY A 21 -12.19 8.28 -9.00
C GLY A 21 -12.02 6.86 -8.44
N PRO A 22 -10.79 6.35 -8.34
CA PRO A 22 -10.53 5.03 -7.76
C PRO A 22 -10.92 4.97 -6.28
N ARG A 23 -11.23 3.76 -5.78
CA ARG A 23 -11.32 3.48 -4.34
C ARG A 23 -9.95 3.00 -3.87
N VAL A 24 -9.35 3.74 -2.93
CA VAL A 24 -8.01 3.45 -2.42
C VAL A 24 -8.08 2.94 -0.98
N ALA A 25 -7.54 1.76 -0.73
CA ALA A 25 -7.28 1.26 0.63
C ALA A 25 -5.81 1.52 1.01
N ALA A 26 -5.57 2.48 1.91
CA ALA A 26 -4.24 2.72 2.47
C ALA A 26 -4.08 1.95 3.79
N ILE A 27 -3.10 1.05 3.90
CA ILE A 27 -2.97 0.13 5.04
C ILE A 27 -1.67 0.38 5.77
N HIS A 28 -1.77 0.80 7.03
CA HIS A 28 -0.59 1.10 7.86
C HIS A 28 -0.09 -0.13 8.62
N GLY A 29 1.24 -0.23 8.78
CA GLY A 29 1.88 -1.22 9.62
C GLY A 29 1.81 -0.94 11.12
N PHE A 30 2.53 -1.75 11.89
CA PHE A 30 2.63 -1.63 13.35
C PHE A 30 3.06 -0.22 13.78
N MET A 31 2.29 0.38 14.70
CA MET A 31 2.49 1.76 15.19
C MET A 31 2.56 2.85 14.09
N GLY A 32 2.24 2.53 12.84
CA GLY A 32 2.36 3.43 11.69
C GLY A 32 1.17 4.37 11.46
N ARG A 33 0.10 4.27 12.27
CA ARG A 33 -1.17 5.00 12.04
C ARG A 33 -0.95 6.51 11.92
N VAL A 34 -0.41 7.14 12.96
CA VAL A 34 -0.24 8.59 13.02
C VAL A 34 0.72 9.07 11.93
N LEU A 35 1.79 8.30 11.69
CA LEU A 35 2.76 8.61 10.64
C LEU A 35 2.10 8.62 9.26
N MET A 36 1.42 7.53 8.88
CA MET A 36 0.73 7.46 7.59
C MET A 36 -0.39 8.48 7.47
N GLN A 37 -1.15 8.71 8.54
CA GLN A 37 -2.23 9.69 8.55
C GLN A 37 -1.71 11.10 8.23
N ARG A 38 -0.64 11.53 8.90
CA ARG A 38 -0.04 12.86 8.72
C ARG A 38 0.67 13.04 7.38
N HIS A 39 1.07 11.94 6.74
CA HIS A 39 1.86 11.98 5.52
C HIS A 39 1.17 11.33 4.34
N LEU A 40 1.32 10.02 4.15
CA LEU A 40 0.89 9.36 2.92
C LEU A 40 -0.62 9.44 2.68
N LEU A 41 -1.45 9.27 3.72
CA LEU A 41 -2.90 9.42 3.60
C LEU A 41 -3.28 10.86 3.24
N ARG A 42 -2.68 11.83 3.95
CA ARG A 42 -2.88 13.25 3.68
C ARG A 42 -2.50 13.58 2.24
N TRP A 43 -1.33 13.14 1.79
CA TRP A 43 -0.83 13.38 0.44
C TRP A 43 -1.74 12.77 -0.62
N LEU A 44 -2.22 11.53 -0.42
CA LEU A 44 -3.17 10.88 -1.34
C LEU A 44 -4.45 11.70 -1.48
N ARG A 45 -5.04 12.12 -0.36
CA ARG A 45 -6.29 12.90 -0.35
C ARG A 45 -6.10 14.31 -0.93
N GLU A 46 -5.04 15.01 -0.54
CA GLU A 46 -4.71 16.36 -1.05
C GLU A 46 -4.29 16.34 -2.52
N SER A 47 -3.75 15.24 -3.04
CA SER A 47 -3.46 15.04 -4.47
C SER A 47 -4.69 14.62 -5.29
N GLY A 48 -5.90 14.71 -4.74
CA GLY A 48 -7.15 14.46 -5.46
C GLY A 48 -7.71 13.04 -5.33
N HIS A 49 -6.98 12.08 -4.75
CA HIS A 49 -7.46 10.72 -4.47
C HIS A 49 -8.28 10.69 -3.18
N ARG A 50 -9.34 11.52 -3.16
CA ARG A 50 -10.16 11.82 -1.99
C ARG A 50 -10.81 10.57 -1.39
N ASP A 51 -11.15 9.59 -2.22
CA ASP A 51 -11.68 8.31 -1.78
C ASP A 51 -10.61 7.31 -1.32
N THR A 52 -9.75 7.78 -0.42
CA THR A 52 -8.76 6.95 0.27
C THR A 52 -9.21 6.69 1.69
N THR A 53 -9.49 5.43 2.01
CA THR A 53 -9.75 4.99 3.39
C THR A 53 -8.48 4.37 3.97
N MET A 54 -8.10 4.79 5.19
CA MET A 54 -6.94 4.19 5.87
C MET A 54 -7.39 3.10 6.85
N TYR A 55 -6.77 1.92 6.70
CA TYR A 55 -6.95 0.76 7.56
C TYR A 55 -5.65 0.43 8.30
N GLY A 56 -5.75 -0.33 9.38
CA GLY A 56 -4.60 -0.89 10.09
C GLY A 56 -4.31 -2.34 9.70
N TYR A 57 -3.06 -2.77 9.82
CA TYR A 57 -2.61 -4.13 9.45
C TYR A 57 -3.33 -5.29 10.18
N PHE A 58 -4.03 -5.02 11.29
CA PHE A 58 -4.82 -6.00 12.05
C PHE A 58 -6.31 -6.02 11.67
N HIS A 59 -6.79 -5.13 10.80
CA HIS A 59 -8.17 -5.21 10.30
C HIS A 59 -8.39 -6.53 9.57
N ALA A 60 -9.61 -7.06 9.60
CA ALA A 60 -9.95 -8.24 8.80
C ALA A 60 -9.78 -7.91 7.31
N HIS A 61 -8.94 -8.68 6.61
CA HIS A 61 -8.72 -8.49 5.17
C HIS A 61 -10.01 -8.71 4.36
N THR A 62 -10.92 -9.55 4.86
CA THR A 62 -12.26 -9.75 4.30
C THR A 62 -13.10 -8.48 4.36
N ALA A 63 -13.10 -7.77 5.49
CA ALA A 63 -13.84 -6.51 5.63
C ALA A 63 -13.28 -5.41 4.72
N ILE A 64 -11.95 -5.32 4.57
CA ILE A 64 -11.35 -4.39 3.58
C ILE A 64 -11.77 -4.80 2.16
N ALA A 65 -11.78 -6.11 1.86
CA ALA A 65 -12.20 -6.60 0.54
C ALA A 65 -13.70 -6.36 0.28
N ASP A 66 -14.57 -6.40 1.29
CA ASP A 66 -15.99 -6.06 1.16
C ASP A 66 -16.15 -4.60 0.68
N ASP A 67 -15.49 -3.66 1.36
CA ASP A 67 -15.50 -2.22 1.01
C ASP A 67 -14.98 -1.98 -0.44
N LEU A 68 -13.95 -2.73 -0.85
CA LEU A 68 -13.36 -2.60 -2.19
C LEU A 68 -14.21 -3.25 -3.29
N CYS A 69 -14.84 -4.39 -3.00
CA CYS A 69 -15.78 -5.05 -3.92
C CYS A 69 -16.99 -4.16 -4.23
N GLU A 70 -17.51 -3.44 -3.24
CA GLU A 70 -18.60 -2.47 -3.44
C GLU A 70 -18.21 -1.41 -4.49
N ALA A 71 -17.02 -0.83 -4.37
CA ALA A 71 -16.55 0.14 -5.37
C ALA A 71 -16.36 -0.50 -6.76
N ALA A 72 -15.79 -1.70 -6.82
CA ALA A 72 -15.58 -2.41 -8.08
C ALA A 72 -16.90 -2.76 -8.79
N ALA A 73 -17.93 -3.16 -8.04
CA ALA A 73 -19.27 -3.43 -8.56
C ALA A 73 -19.92 -2.18 -9.19
N ASN A 74 -19.52 -0.98 -8.74
CA ASN A 74 -19.92 0.30 -9.31
C ASN A 74 -18.99 0.77 -10.44
N GLY A 75 -18.19 -0.13 -11.03
CA GLY A 75 -17.30 0.17 -12.16
C GLY A 75 -16.03 0.94 -11.81
N ARG A 76 -15.77 1.19 -10.52
CA ARG A 76 -14.62 1.99 -10.07
C ARG A 76 -13.36 1.15 -9.92
N LYS A 77 -12.21 1.72 -10.27
CA LYS A 77 -10.90 1.06 -10.09
C LYS A 77 -10.58 0.87 -8.61
N VAL A 78 -10.01 -0.28 -8.26
CA VAL A 78 -9.57 -0.62 -6.90
C VAL A 78 -8.05 -0.48 -6.80
N VAL A 79 -7.60 0.22 -5.76
CA VAL A 79 -6.19 0.42 -5.45
C VAL A 79 -5.91 0.04 -3.99
N ILE A 80 -4.77 -0.59 -3.75
CA ILE A 80 -4.32 -0.94 -2.40
C ILE A 80 -2.90 -0.43 -2.19
N VAL A 81 -2.66 0.33 -1.12
CA VAL A 81 -1.35 0.87 -0.76
C VAL A 81 -1.00 0.39 0.65
N GLY A 82 0.02 -0.44 0.79
CA GLY A 82 0.44 -0.98 2.09
C GLY A 82 1.84 -0.55 2.49
N TYR A 83 1.98 -0.02 3.70
CA TYR A 83 3.27 0.36 4.29
C TYR A 83 3.68 -0.59 5.41
N SER A 84 4.94 -1.04 5.41
CA SER A 84 5.50 -1.92 6.44
C SER A 84 4.66 -3.21 6.51
N GLN A 85 4.22 -3.64 7.71
CA GLN A 85 3.29 -4.77 7.86
C GLN A 85 1.94 -4.56 7.15
N GLY A 86 1.56 -3.31 6.88
CA GLY A 86 0.40 -3.00 6.04
C GLY A 86 0.56 -3.49 4.60
N GLY A 87 1.79 -3.61 4.09
CA GLY A 87 2.09 -4.26 2.80
C GLY A 87 1.75 -5.76 2.80
N PHE A 88 1.95 -6.46 3.92
CA PHE A 88 1.53 -7.87 4.01
C PHE A 88 0.01 -8.01 4.04
N GLN A 89 -0.64 -7.08 4.75
CA GLN A 89 -2.10 -7.02 4.76
C GLN A 89 -2.66 -6.66 3.38
N ALA A 90 -2.01 -5.76 2.63
CA ALA A 90 -2.37 -5.45 1.25
C ALA A 90 -2.32 -6.70 0.35
N MET A 91 -1.30 -7.54 0.50
CA MET A 91 -1.23 -8.84 -0.20
C MET A 91 -2.37 -9.78 0.18
N LYS A 92 -2.75 -9.85 1.47
CA LYS A 92 -3.90 -10.65 1.92
C LYS A 92 -5.22 -10.15 1.30
N VAL A 93 -5.43 -8.84 1.29
CA VAL A 93 -6.61 -8.21 0.68
C VAL A 93 -6.65 -8.49 -0.82
N ALA A 94 -5.54 -8.31 -1.54
CA ALA A 94 -5.47 -8.60 -2.97
C ALA A 94 -5.82 -10.07 -3.29
N ARG A 95 -5.34 -11.02 -2.49
CA ARG A 95 -5.70 -12.45 -2.62
C ARG A 95 -7.16 -12.74 -2.32
N GLU A 96 -7.73 -12.07 -1.32
CA GLU A 96 -9.14 -12.22 -1.00
C GLU A 96 -10.02 -11.64 -2.13
N LEU A 97 -9.64 -10.50 -2.71
CA LEU A 97 -10.27 -9.96 -3.91
C LEU A 97 -10.17 -10.93 -5.10
N ARG A 98 -9.03 -11.61 -5.26
CA ARG A 98 -8.87 -12.65 -6.30
C ARG A 98 -9.89 -13.77 -6.11
N ARG A 99 -10.05 -14.25 -4.89
CA ARG A 99 -11.02 -15.31 -4.55
C ARG A 99 -12.46 -14.89 -4.89
N ARG A 100 -12.73 -13.58 -4.91
CA ARG A 100 -14.02 -12.96 -5.22
C ARG A 100 -14.13 -12.49 -6.67
N ASN A 101 -13.15 -12.79 -7.52
CA ASN A 101 -13.08 -12.37 -8.92
C ASN A 101 -13.05 -10.84 -9.12
N THR A 102 -12.50 -10.09 -8.16
CA THR A 102 -12.34 -8.63 -8.25
C THR A 102 -10.93 -8.26 -8.68
N GLN A 103 -10.81 -7.44 -9.72
CA GLN A 103 -9.52 -6.93 -10.20
C GLN A 103 -8.99 -5.79 -9.31
N VAL A 104 -7.67 -5.75 -9.15
CA VAL A 104 -6.93 -4.70 -8.47
C VAL A 104 -6.10 -3.99 -9.54
N ALA A 105 -6.45 -2.73 -9.82
CA ALA A 105 -5.76 -1.94 -10.84
C ALA A 105 -4.31 -1.65 -10.42
N LEU A 106 -4.11 -1.35 -9.13
CA LEU A 106 -2.79 -1.03 -8.60
C LEU A 106 -2.61 -1.57 -7.18
N LEU A 107 -1.51 -2.29 -6.98
CA LEU A 107 -0.99 -2.69 -5.67
C LEU A 107 0.33 -2.00 -5.38
N VAL A 108 0.39 -1.22 -4.31
CA VAL A 108 1.62 -0.55 -3.87
C VAL A 108 2.06 -1.14 -2.55
N THR A 109 3.33 -1.51 -2.46
CA THR A 109 3.96 -1.95 -1.21
C THR A 109 5.16 -1.06 -0.92
N ILE A 110 5.23 -0.52 0.29
CA ILE A 110 6.30 0.40 0.73
C ILE A 110 6.93 -0.18 1.98
N ALA A 111 8.24 -0.43 1.95
CA ALA A 111 9.00 -1.01 3.06
C ALA A 111 8.39 -2.31 3.60
N ALA A 112 7.75 -3.10 2.73
CA ALA A 112 7.06 -4.32 3.08
C ALA A 112 8.01 -5.53 3.04
N GLY A 113 8.97 -5.58 3.96
CA GLY A 113 9.96 -6.66 4.05
C GLY A 113 10.54 -6.80 5.45
N GLY A 114 11.80 -7.20 5.53
CA GLY A 114 12.62 -7.20 6.74
C GLY A 114 12.08 -8.04 7.88
N LEU A 115 12.24 -7.55 9.11
CA LEU A 115 11.86 -8.28 10.32
C LEU A 115 10.38 -8.69 10.34
N GLY A 116 9.52 -7.96 9.63
CA GLY A 116 8.13 -8.33 9.45
C GLY A 116 7.91 -9.67 8.72
N ARG A 117 8.88 -10.13 7.93
CA ARG A 117 8.86 -11.41 7.21
C ARG A 117 9.58 -12.55 7.93
N ALA A 118 10.16 -12.32 9.10
CA ALA A 118 10.91 -13.35 9.85
C ALA A 118 10.05 -14.58 10.25
N PHE A 119 8.72 -14.48 10.15
CA PHE A 119 7.78 -15.57 10.45
C PHE A 119 6.88 -15.91 9.26
N PRO A 120 7.43 -16.52 8.18
CA PRO A 120 6.69 -16.80 6.94
C PRO A 120 5.43 -17.67 7.16
N GLY A 121 5.46 -18.57 8.15
CA GLY A 121 4.32 -19.42 8.50
C GLY A 121 3.07 -18.68 9.00
N ARG A 122 3.19 -17.40 9.42
CA ARG A 122 2.02 -16.58 9.84
C ARG A 122 1.19 -16.09 8.66
N TRP A 123 1.71 -16.19 7.44
CA TRP A 123 1.06 -15.63 6.26
C TRP A 123 0.36 -16.71 5.42
N GLY A 124 0.87 -17.94 5.41
CA GLY A 124 0.30 -19.06 4.67
C GLY A 124 0.51 -19.01 3.14
N PHE A 125 1.32 -18.06 2.64
CA PHE A 125 1.67 -17.90 1.24
C PHE A 125 2.92 -17.03 1.05
N ASP A 126 3.49 -17.03 -0.16
CA ASP A 126 4.61 -16.15 -0.51
C ASP A 126 4.13 -14.72 -0.79
N LEU A 127 4.52 -13.80 0.09
CA LEU A 127 4.21 -12.37 0.00
C LEU A 127 4.90 -11.65 -1.16
N ARG A 128 5.84 -12.27 -1.87
CA ARG A 128 6.48 -11.70 -3.07
C ARG A 128 5.79 -12.09 -4.36
N ARG A 129 4.96 -13.13 -4.34
CA ARG A 129 4.18 -13.58 -5.51
C ARG A 129 2.89 -12.77 -5.59
N VAL A 130 2.91 -11.74 -6.43
CA VAL A 130 1.78 -10.82 -6.62
C VAL A 130 0.58 -11.59 -7.19
N PRO A 131 -0.63 -11.51 -6.59
CA PRO A 131 -1.79 -12.28 -7.06
C PRO A 131 -2.18 -11.94 -8.49
N GLY A 132 -2.67 -12.93 -9.26
CA GLY A 132 -3.01 -12.76 -10.68
C GLY A 132 -4.22 -11.87 -11.00
N ASN A 133 -4.89 -11.29 -10.01
CA ASN A 133 -5.91 -10.25 -10.23
C ASN A 133 -5.33 -8.83 -10.07
N VAL A 134 -4.01 -8.69 -9.99
CA VAL A 134 -3.34 -7.40 -9.89
C VAL A 134 -2.74 -7.06 -11.24
N ASP A 135 -3.22 -5.99 -11.86
CA ASP A 135 -2.73 -5.51 -13.17
C ASP A 135 -1.31 -4.96 -13.04
N ARG A 136 -1.12 -4.05 -12.07
CA ARG A 136 0.16 -3.41 -11.79
C ARG A 136 0.55 -3.45 -10.32
N CYS A 137 1.82 -3.70 -10.05
CA CYS A 137 2.40 -3.62 -8.72
C CYS A 137 3.62 -2.71 -8.69
N LEU A 138 3.63 -1.76 -7.76
CA LEU A 138 4.80 -0.96 -7.41
C LEU A 138 5.32 -1.40 -6.03
N ASN A 139 6.55 -1.86 -5.96
CA ASN A 139 7.19 -2.28 -4.72
C ASN A 139 8.40 -1.39 -4.42
N PHE A 140 8.33 -0.62 -3.34
CA PHE A 140 9.35 0.32 -2.90
C PHE A 140 10.03 -0.16 -1.62
N PHE A 141 11.35 -0.17 -1.60
CA PHE A 141 12.14 -0.47 -0.41
C PHE A 141 13.49 0.25 -0.45
N SER A 142 14.12 0.44 0.70
CA SER A 142 15.44 1.08 0.79
C SER A 142 16.47 0.10 1.33
N GLU A 143 17.67 0.13 0.76
CA GLU A 143 18.83 -0.50 1.39
C GLU A 143 19.15 0.18 2.72
N GLY A 144 19.49 -0.61 3.73
CA GLY A 144 19.74 -0.14 5.09
C GLY A 144 18.48 0.11 5.93
N ASP A 145 17.27 -0.04 5.36
CA ASP A 145 16.04 -0.06 6.15
C ASP A 145 15.91 -1.41 6.87
N LEU A 146 16.41 -1.49 8.10
CA LEU A 146 16.40 -2.72 8.90
C LEU A 146 15.00 -3.32 9.13
N LEU A 147 13.94 -2.52 8.99
CA LEU A 147 12.57 -2.98 9.17
C LEU A 147 11.91 -3.40 7.86
N GLY A 148 12.29 -2.79 6.73
CA GLY A 148 11.68 -3.01 5.41
C GLY A 148 12.53 -3.79 4.40
N GLU A 149 13.84 -3.92 4.64
CA GLU A 149 14.78 -4.70 3.82
C GLU A 149 14.93 -6.11 4.38
N ASP A 150 14.72 -7.11 3.53
CA ASP A 150 15.00 -8.51 3.83
C ASP A 150 16.51 -8.74 3.97
N LYS A 151 16.88 -9.79 4.72
CA LYS A 151 18.29 -10.18 4.90
C LYS A 151 19.07 -10.34 3.58
N ILE A 152 18.37 -10.80 2.53
CA ILE A 152 18.90 -10.83 1.17
C ILE A 152 18.04 -9.88 0.34
N ARG A 153 18.64 -8.82 -0.17
CA ARG A 153 17.97 -7.77 -0.97
C ARG A 153 17.10 -8.33 -2.10
N GLN A 154 17.55 -9.38 -2.80
CA GLN A 154 16.79 -10.01 -3.88
C GLN A 154 15.46 -10.63 -3.43
N TRP A 155 15.33 -10.91 -2.12
CA TRP A 155 14.09 -11.39 -1.53
C TRP A 155 13.07 -10.28 -1.33
N ASN A 156 13.44 -9.00 -1.45
CA ASN A 156 12.50 -7.89 -1.47
C ASN A 156 11.70 -7.77 -2.76
N LEU A 157 12.18 -8.38 -3.85
CA LEU A 157 11.59 -8.20 -5.17
C LEU A 157 10.22 -8.87 -5.25
N ALA A 158 9.20 -8.09 -5.55
CA ALA A 158 7.89 -8.57 -5.99
C ALA A 158 8.03 -9.26 -7.36
N ARG A 159 7.25 -10.32 -7.56
CA ARG A 159 7.33 -11.21 -8.73
C ARG A 159 5.93 -11.47 -9.27
N PRO A 160 5.76 -11.46 -10.60
CA PRO A 160 4.49 -11.83 -11.21
C PRO A 160 4.23 -13.33 -11.05
N VAL A 161 2.96 -13.73 -11.06
CA VAL A 161 2.54 -15.14 -11.11
C VAL A 161 1.90 -15.54 -12.43
N GLN A 162 1.61 -14.58 -13.30
CA GLN A 162 1.05 -14.81 -14.64
C GLN A 162 1.59 -13.78 -15.64
N ALA A 163 1.44 -14.10 -16.93
CA ALA A 163 1.76 -13.17 -18.01
C ALA A 163 0.87 -11.92 -17.95
N GLY A 164 1.41 -10.78 -18.38
CA GLY A 164 0.69 -9.50 -18.46
C GLY A 164 0.69 -8.67 -17.18
N GLN A 165 1.06 -9.22 -16.02
CA GLN A 165 1.23 -8.42 -14.80
C GLN A 165 2.44 -7.48 -14.93
N GLN A 166 2.23 -6.21 -14.62
CA GLN A 166 3.27 -5.19 -14.67
C GLN A 166 3.85 -4.99 -13.26
N ILE A 167 5.05 -5.52 -13.01
CA ILE A 167 5.70 -5.44 -11.70
C ILE A 167 6.91 -4.52 -11.78
N GLU A 168 6.91 -3.46 -11.00
CA GLU A 168 8.04 -2.55 -10.83
C GLU A 168 8.59 -2.63 -9.40
N ASN A 169 9.89 -2.91 -9.30
CA ASN A 169 10.62 -2.92 -8.04
C ASN A 169 11.56 -1.72 -8.00
N HIS A 170 11.35 -0.83 -7.03
CA HIS A 170 12.12 0.38 -6.79
C HIS A 170 12.94 0.20 -5.51
N CYS A 171 14.25 0.04 -5.67
CA CYS A 171 15.21 -0.08 -4.59
C CYS A 171 15.96 1.23 -4.43
N PHE A 172 15.81 1.91 -3.30
CA PHE A 172 16.62 3.08 -2.99
C PHE A 172 18.01 2.63 -2.51
N PRO A 173 19.10 3.15 -3.11
CA PRO A 173 20.44 2.76 -2.71
C PRO A 173 20.78 3.28 -1.32
N LYS A 174 21.66 2.56 -0.61
CA LYS A 174 22.06 2.89 0.78
C LYS A 174 22.59 4.32 0.93
N SER A 175 23.19 4.89 -0.12
CA SER A 175 23.70 6.26 -0.15
C SER A 175 22.64 7.33 0.10
N GLU A 176 21.36 7.02 -0.18
CA GLU A 176 20.23 7.94 0.03
C GLU A 176 19.81 8.02 1.51
N GLN A 177 20.29 7.09 2.35
CA GLN A 177 20.03 7.08 3.80
C GLN A 177 18.53 7.22 4.13
N LEU A 178 17.69 6.51 3.37
CA LEU A 178 16.24 6.49 3.56
C LEU A 178 15.88 5.47 4.64
N SER A 179 15.49 5.96 5.81
CA SER A 179 14.95 5.12 6.88
C SER A 179 13.52 4.65 6.54
N HIS A 180 13.06 3.62 7.27
CA HIS A 180 11.69 3.08 7.21
C HIS A 180 10.62 4.18 7.16
N VAL A 181 10.77 5.19 8.02
CA VAL A 181 9.83 6.30 8.17
C VAL A 181 9.95 7.32 7.04
N ARG A 182 11.17 7.59 6.56
CA ARG A 182 11.41 8.58 5.49
C ARG A 182 10.71 8.21 4.18
N LEU A 183 10.54 6.92 3.89
CA LEU A 183 9.84 6.44 2.70
C LEU A 183 8.37 6.88 2.62
N VAL A 184 7.73 7.18 3.76
CA VAL A 184 6.35 7.63 3.83
C VAL A 184 6.20 9.04 4.39
N THR A 185 7.29 9.80 4.49
CA THR A 185 7.26 11.19 4.98
C THR A 185 7.01 12.15 3.80
N CYS A 186 5.77 12.61 3.66
CA CYS A 186 5.32 13.49 2.56
C CYS A 186 5.18 14.97 2.97
N TYR A 187 5.36 15.29 4.26
CA TYR A 187 5.18 16.65 4.79
C TYR A 187 6.15 16.97 5.93
N PRO A 188 6.40 18.25 6.24
CA PRO A 188 6.17 19.38 5.33
C PRO A 188 6.95 19.16 4.02
N GLU A 189 6.48 19.73 2.91
CA GLU A 189 7.05 19.44 1.59
C GLU A 189 8.56 19.69 1.51
N SER A 190 9.05 20.68 2.25
CA SER A 190 10.48 21.03 2.37
C SER A 190 11.34 19.96 3.03
N ARG A 191 10.72 18.98 3.71
CA ARG A 191 11.42 17.84 4.36
C ARG A 191 11.25 16.54 3.60
N VAL A 192 10.53 16.54 2.49
CA VAL A 192 10.39 15.35 1.64
C VAL A 192 11.71 15.12 0.93
N HIS A 193 12.24 13.91 1.08
CA HIS A 193 13.49 13.54 0.41
C HIS A 193 13.32 13.59 -1.13
N PRO A 194 14.28 14.16 -1.89
CA PRO A 194 14.15 14.29 -3.35
C PRO A 194 13.83 12.97 -4.05
N SER A 195 14.52 11.87 -3.68
CA SER A 195 14.29 10.55 -4.27
C SER A 195 12.92 9.97 -3.89
N VAL A 196 12.41 10.25 -2.69
CA VAL A 196 11.04 9.86 -2.31
C VAL A 196 10.02 10.64 -3.15
N ARG A 197 10.25 11.93 -3.38
CA ARG A 197 9.41 12.75 -4.27
C ARG A 197 9.43 12.20 -5.70
N GLY A 198 10.60 12.15 -6.32
CA GLY A 198 10.76 11.83 -7.75
C GLY A 198 10.49 10.37 -8.12
N VAL A 199 10.83 9.42 -7.25
CA VAL A 199 10.69 7.98 -7.56
C VAL A 199 9.42 7.39 -6.99
N LEU A 200 9.04 7.74 -5.75
CA LEU A 200 7.87 7.14 -5.11
C LEU A 200 6.60 7.95 -5.37
N LEU A 201 6.58 9.23 -4.99
CA LEU A 201 5.35 10.03 -5.02
C LEU A 201 4.93 10.37 -6.46
N ASP A 202 5.87 10.77 -7.30
CA ASP A 202 5.58 11.10 -8.70
C ASP A 202 5.15 9.85 -9.49
N ARG A 203 5.80 8.70 -9.24
CA ARG A 203 5.39 7.42 -9.86
C ARG A 203 3.99 6.99 -9.41
N LEU A 204 3.71 7.10 -8.11
CA LEU A 204 2.39 6.78 -7.56
C LEU A 204 1.31 7.67 -8.16
N ARG A 205 1.58 8.98 -8.28
CA ARG A 205 0.68 9.93 -8.92
C ARG A 205 0.41 9.57 -10.38
N ALA A 206 1.46 9.31 -11.15
CA ALA A 206 1.36 8.96 -12.57
C ALA A 206 0.50 7.72 -12.83
N GLU A 207 0.47 6.75 -11.89
CA GLU A 207 -0.39 5.58 -11.99
C GLU A 207 -1.84 5.84 -11.55
N LEU A 208 -2.06 6.78 -10.62
CA LEU A 208 -3.39 7.05 -10.09
C LEU A 208 -4.19 8.06 -10.95
N GLU A 209 -3.53 9.02 -11.58
CA GLU A 209 -4.17 10.05 -12.42
C GLU A 209 -5.01 9.48 -13.58
N PRO A 210 -4.59 8.42 -14.30
CA PRO A 210 -5.40 7.82 -15.36
C PRO A 210 -6.59 6.98 -14.86
N MET A 211 -6.72 6.74 -13.55
CA MET A 211 -7.75 5.84 -12.98
C MET A 211 -9.09 6.51 -12.73
N TYR A 212 -9.25 7.78 -13.11
CA TYR A 212 -10.52 8.46 -13.02
C TYR A 212 -11.41 8.00 -14.16
N THR A 213 -12.58 7.48 -13.80
CA THR A 213 -13.59 7.10 -14.78
C THR A 213 -14.13 8.38 -15.42
N PRO A 214 -14.24 8.46 -16.76
CA PRO A 214 -14.95 9.53 -17.45
C PRO A 214 -16.39 9.70 -16.94
#